data_AF-A0A820F609-F1
#
_entry.id   AF-A0A820F609-F1
#
_cell.length_a   1.000
_cell.length_b   1.000
_cell.length_c   1.000
_cell.angle_alpha   90.00
_cell.angle_beta   90.00
_cell.angle_gamma   90.00
#
_symmetry.space_group_name_H-M   'P 1'
#
loop_
_entity.id
_entity.type
_entity.pdbx_description
1 polymer ?
#
loop_
_entity_poly.entity_id
_entity_poly.type
_entity_poly.pdbx_seq_one_letter_code
_entity_poly.pdbx_strand_id
1 'polypeptide(L)'
;PIETTFAHWQTEQIVNWLYGIGLGQYAGECRKHFKNGLQLLHATPQELEKKIGMRNPIHRKKLQLCLNGLCTSQTEANSLDTYWVQKWLDDIGLPQYKEYFAESKVDGRILNNLTLEDIIYLNITNELHHLSIKRSIQVLRLNDFNPTCIKRRPNPNDKNNINEIMYWSNHRVMEWLRSIDLSEYAPNLRGSGVCGALIVLELRFNVSTLAEILSIPMSKTLLRRHLTMRFQELIGNDLQNRKNQYEKSPNCQPLTLHTKVKFPRGLFAH
;
A
#
# COMPACT_ATOMS: atom_id res chain seq x y z
N PRO A 1 -28.14 -15.17 0.39
CA PRO A 1 -27.93 -16.60 0.73
C PRO A 1 -26.83 -16.88 1.78
N ILE A 2 -25.83 -16.01 1.95
CA ILE A 2 -24.74 -16.19 2.93
C ILE A 2 -24.93 -15.30 4.19
N GLU A 3 -25.57 -14.14 4.07
CA GLU A 3 -26.07 -13.37 5.23
C GLU A 3 -26.99 -14.23 6.12
N THR A 4 -27.77 -15.10 5.48
CA THR A 4 -28.63 -16.09 6.12
C THR A 4 -27.86 -17.24 6.77
N THR A 5 -26.57 -17.49 6.47
CA THR A 5 -25.81 -18.56 7.17
C THR A 5 -25.03 -18.04 8.36
N PHE A 6 -24.36 -16.89 8.26
CA PHE A 6 -23.58 -16.36 9.38
C PHE A 6 -24.46 -15.98 10.58
N ALA A 7 -25.65 -15.42 10.35
CA ALA A 7 -26.57 -15.05 11.44
C ALA A 7 -26.89 -16.23 12.39
N HIS A 8 -26.89 -17.46 11.85
CA HIS A 8 -27.17 -18.70 12.59
C HIS A 8 -25.92 -19.39 13.16
N TRP A 9 -24.73 -18.83 12.93
CA TRP A 9 -23.51 -19.38 13.50
C TRP A 9 -23.55 -19.35 15.02
N GLN A 10 -23.17 -20.48 15.62
CA GLN A 10 -23.01 -20.63 17.05
C GLN A 10 -21.68 -20.04 17.50
N THR A 11 -21.55 -19.76 18.80
CA THR A 11 -20.38 -19.11 19.39
C THR A 11 -19.04 -19.74 18.97
N GLU A 12 -18.91 -21.08 18.97
CA GLU A 12 -17.65 -21.72 18.58
C GLU A 12 -17.31 -21.56 17.08
N GLN A 13 -18.32 -21.49 16.20
CA GLN A 13 -18.11 -21.22 14.79
C GLN A 13 -17.59 -19.79 14.59
N ILE A 14 -18.13 -18.82 15.32
CA ILE A 14 -17.67 -17.42 15.32
C ILE A 14 -16.23 -17.33 15.84
N VAL A 15 -15.92 -18.02 16.94
CA VAL A 15 -14.58 -18.05 17.52
C VAL A 15 -13.57 -18.61 16.53
N ASN A 16 -13.85 -19.78 15.94
CA ASN A 16 -12.97 -20.40 14.93
C ASN A 16 -12.77 -19.48 13.71
N TRP A 17 -13.83 -18.80 13.28
CA TRP A 17 -13.74 -17.83 12.19
C TRP A 17 -12.90 -16.60 12.54
N LEU A 18 -13.00 -16.06 13.78
CA LEU A 18 -12.16 -14.97 14.23
C LEU A 18 -10.68 -15.32 14.16
N TYR A 19 -10.29 -16.55 14.52
CA TYR A 19 -8.92 -17.04 14.30
C TYR A 19 -8.58 -17.09 12.81
N GLY A 20 -9.47 -17.61 11.97
CA GLY A 20 -9.27 -17.71 10.53
C GLY A 20 -9.08 -16.36 9.82
N ILE A 21 -9.74 -15.30 10.29
CA ILE A 21 -9.54 -13.94 9.78
C ILE A 21 -8.42 -13.17 10.49
N GLY A 22 -7.64 -13.81 11.38
CA GLY A 22 -6.51 -13.17 12.07
C GLY A 22 -6.90 -12.21 13.21
N LEU A 23 -8.13 -12.31 13.72
CA LEU A 23 -8.67 -11.57 14.87
C LEU A 23 -8.87 -12.44 16.11
N GLY A 24 -8.17 -13.58 16.18
CA GLY A 24 -8.28 -14.57 17.26
C GLY A 24 -8.04 -14.01 18.67
N GLN A 25 -7.28 -12.92 18.81
CA GLN A 25 -7.07 -12.22 20.08
C GLN A 25 -8.37 -11.72 20.74
N TYR A 26 -9.45 -11.54 19.96
CA TYR A 26 -10.76 -11.15 20.47
C TYR A 26 -11.67 -12.34 20.77
N ALA A 27 -11.29 -13.57 20.39
CA ALA A 27 -12.15 -14.74 20.47
C ALA A 27 -12.60 -15.06 21.91
N GLY A 28 -11.72 -14.86 22.90
CA GLY A 28 -12.02 -15.12 24.31
C GLY A 28 -13.18 -14.26 24.83
N GLU A 29 -13.14 -12.95 24.61
CA GLU A 29 -14.21 -12.03 25.01
C GLU A 29 -15.44 -12.17 24.10
N CYS A 30 -15.25 -12.42 22.80
CA CYS A 30 -16.37 -12.71 21.90
C CYS A 30 -17.21 -13.90 22.38
N ARG A 31 -16.56 -14.97 22.86
CA ARG A 31 -17.23 -16.15 23.41
C ARG A 31 -18.14 -15.82 24.59
N LYS A 32 -17.74 -14.87 25.44
CA LYS A 32 -18.51 -14.46 26.64
C LYS A 32 -19.70 -13.56 26.27
N HIS A 33 -19.55 -12.72 25.26
CA HIS A 33 -20.48 -11.62 24.98
C HIS A 33 -21.41 -11.83 23.78
N PHE A 34 -21.07 -12.71 22.83
CA PHE A 34 -21.87 -12.97 21.63
C PHE A 34 -22.30 -14.45 21.54
N LYS A 35 -23.62 -14.67 21.54
CA LYS A 35 -24.24 -16.01 21.53
C LYS A 35 -24.45 -16.57 20.12
N ASN A 36 -24.59 -15.70 19.13
CA ASN A 36 -24.79 -16.09 17.74
C ASN A 36 -24.29 -15.00 16.79
N GLY A 37 -24.17 -15.34 15.50
CA GLY A 37 -23.62 -14.43 14.50
C GLY A 37 -24.48 -13.19 14.28
N LEU A 38 -25.80 -13.27 14.48
CA LEU A 38 -26.71 -12.12 14.37
C LEU A 38 -26.34 -11.01 15.36
N GLN A 39 -26.01 -11.36 16.60
CA GLN A 39 -25.57 -10.37 17.60
C GLN A 39 -24.26 -9.69 17.19
N LEU A 40 -23.34 -10.41 16.55
CA LEU A 40 -22.08 -9.85 16.07
C LEU A 40 -22.27 -8.98 14.81
N LEU A 41 -23.18 -9.35 13.90
CA LEU A 41 -23.52 -8.54 12.73
C LEU A 41 -24.06 -7.16 13.13
N HIS A 42 -24.92 -7.12 14.15
CA HIS A 42 -25.57 -5.88 14.59
C HIS A 42 -24.76 -5.12 15.65
N ALA A 43 -23.58 -5.60 16.03
CA ALA A 43 -22.75 -4.96 17.05
C ALA A 43 -22.24 -3.60 16.56
N THR A 44 -22.53 -2.56 17.31
CA THR A 44 -22.00 -1.22 17.03
C THR A 44 -20.50 -1.13 17.34
N PRO A 45 -19.75 -0.19 16.72
CA PRO A 45 -18.34 0.03 17.05
C PRO A 45 -18.08 0.24 18.54
N GLN A 46 -18.97 0.96 19.24
CA GLN A 46 -18.89 1.20 20.68
C GLN A 46 -19.08 -0.09 21.49
N GLU A 47 -19.97 -0.97 21.06
CA GLU A 47 -20.15 -2.28 21.70
C GLU A 47 -18.96 -3.20 21.46
N LEU A 48 -18.39 -3.21 20.26
CA LEU A 48 -17.18 -3.99 19.97
C LEU A 48 -16.00 -3.50 20.83
N GLU A 49 -15.87 -2.19 21.02
CA GLU A 49 -14.85 -1.64 21.90
C GLU A 49 -15.10 -2.00 23.38
N LYS A 50 -16.33 -1.85 23.86
CA LYS A 50 -16.68 -2.07 25.26
C LYS A 50 -16.70 -3.55 25.66
N LYS A 51 -17.31 -4.41 24.82
CA LYS A 51 -17.54 -5.83 25.14
C LYS A 51 -16.30 -6.69 24.87
N ILE A 52 -15.58 -6.41 23.78
CA ILE A 52 -14.46 -7.28 23.36
C ILE A 52 -13.12 -6.55 23.27
N GLY A 53 -13.05 -5.29 23.72
CA GLY A 53 -11.80 -4.53 23.79
C GLY A 53 -11.22 -4.16 22.42
N MET A 54 -12.03 -4.14 21.36
CA MET A 54 -11.56 -3.86 20.00
C MET A 54 -11.36 -2.36 19.77
N ARG A 55 -10.26 -1.80 20.31
CA ARG A 55 -9.89 -0.37 20.22
C ARG A 55 -9.23 0.03 18.90
N ASN A 56 -8.53 -0.88 18.24
CA ASN A 56 -7.85 -0.59 16.97
C ASN A 56 -8.91 -0.42 15.85
N PRO A 57 -8.99 0.75 15.18
CA PRO A 57 -9.96 1.02 14.12
C PRO A 57 -9.79 0.11 12.90
N ILE A 58 -8.57 -0.31 12.57
CA ILE A 58 -8.31 -1.22 11.46
C ILE A 58 -8.81 -2.63 11.78
N HIS A 59 -8.76 -3.09 13.04
CA HIS A 59 -9.37 -4.36 13.43
C HIS A 59 -10.89 -4.34 13.27
N ARG A 60 -11.53 -3.22 13.65
CA ARG A 60 -12.98 -3.02 13.43
C ARG A 60 -13.33 -3.02 11.95
N LYS A 61 -12.55 -2.28 11.16
CA LYS A 61 -12.70 -2.25 9.70
C LYS A 61 -12.53 -3.62 9.06
N LYS A 62 -11.53 -4.40 9.51
CA LYS A 62 -11.29 -5.78 9.05
C LYS A 62 -12.46 -6.68 9.35
N LEU A 63 -12.99 -6.63 10.57
CA LEU A 63 -14.19 -7.39 10.94
C LEU A 63 -15.36 -7.02 10.01
N GLN A 64 -15.62 -5.72 9.83
CA GLN A 64 -16.69 -5.23 8.97
C GLN A 64 -16.54 -5.66 7.50
N LEU A 65 -15.34 -5.53 6.93
CA LEU A 65 -15.05 -5.98 5.57
C LEU A 65 -15.20 -7.50 5.42
N CYS A 66 -14.81 -8.27 6.44
CA CYS A 66 -15.01 -9.71 6.44
C CYS A 66 -16.49 -10.07 6.50
N LEU A 67 -17.28 -9.42 7.36
CA LEU A 67 -18.73 -9.63 7.46
C LEU A 67 -19.45 -9.28 6.15
N ASN A 68 -19.15 -8.12 5.57
CA ASN A 68 -19.71 -7.71 4.28
C ASN A 68 -19.29 -8.66 3.15
N GLY A 69 -18.04 -9.15 3.20
CA GLY A 69 -17.46 -10.07 2.25
C GLY A 69 -18.04 -11.49 2.30
N LEU A 70 -18.77 -11.85 3.35
CA LEU A 70 -19.51 -13.11 3.38
C LEU A 70 -20.61 -13.12 2.31
N CYS A 71 -21.17 -11.96 1.97
CA CYS A 71 -22.27 -11.84 0.99
C CYS A 71 -21.80 -11.63 -0.46
N THR A 72 -20.51 -11.42 -0.69
CA THR A 72 -19.97 -11.06 -2.01
C THR A 72 -19.03 -12.14 -2.55
N SER A 73 -18.83 -12.16 -3.87
CA SER A 73 -17.86 -13.07 -4.49
C SER A 73 -16.46 -12.83 -3.93
N GLN A 74 -15.76 -13.92 -3.62
CA GLN A 74 -14.39 -13.88 -3.13
C GLN A 74 -13.49 -13.26 -4.21
N THR A 75 -12.78 -12.18 -3.85
CA THR A 75 -11.78 -11.55 -4.72
C THR A 75 -10.39 -12.11 -4.41
N GLU A 76 -9.43 -12.04 -5.35
CA GLU A 76 -8.05 -12.49 -5.05
C GLU A 76 -7.43 -11.67 -3.90
N ALA A 77 -7.84 -10.41 -3.72
CA ALA A 77 -7.44 -9.59 -2.58
C ALA A 77 -7.76 -10.26 -1.23
N ASN A 78 -8.81 -11.07 -1.15
CA ASN A 78 -9.19 -11.79 0.08
C ASN A 78 -8.22 -12.92 0.43
N SER A 79 -7.44 -13.41 -0.55
CA SER A 79 -6.46 -14.48 -0.37
C SER A 79 -5.10 -13.99 0.14
N LEU A 80 -4.83 -12.68 0.03
CA LEU A 80 -3.56 -12.10 0.46
C LEU A 80 -3.59 -11.85 1.96
N ASP A 81 -2.86 -12.67 2.72
CA ASP A 81 -2.80 -12.54 4.17
C ASP A 81 -1.88 -11.40 4.66
N THR A 82 -1.85 -11.19 5.98
CA THR A 82 -0.99 -10.17 6.61
C THR A 82 0.50 -10.40 6.40
N TYR A 83 0.92 -11.64 6.18
CA TYR A 83 2.32 -11.95 5.92
C TYR A 83 2.73 -11.58 4.49
N TRP A 84 1.85 -11.82 3.51
CA TRP A 84 2.02 -11.36 2.15
C TRP A 84 2.10 -9.84 2.10
N VAL A 85 1.23 -9.12 2.81
CA VAL A 85 1.27 -7.64 2.86
C VAL A 85 2.59 -7.13 3.43
N GLN A 86 3.16 -7.79 4.45
CA GLN A 86 4.47 -7.42 4.97
C GLN A 86 5.59 -7.59 3.93
N LYS A 87 5.57 -8.67 3.14
CA LYS A 87 6.53 -8.84 2.02
C LYS A 87 6.31 -7.80 0.94
N TRP A 88 5.06 -7.49 0.64
CA TRP A 88 4.71 -6.44 -0.30
C TRP A 88 5.25 -5.06 0.12
N LEU A 89 5.30 -4.76 1.43
CA LEU A 89 5.96 -3.55 1.93
C LEU A 89 7.46 -3.50 1.62
N ASP A 90 8.18 -4.63 1.62
CA ASP A 90 9.56 -4.67 1.12
C ASP A 90 9.61 -4.36 -0.37
N ASP A 91 8.71 -4.97 -1.13
CA ASP A 91 8.67 -4.84 -2.58
C ASP A 91 8.43 -3.40 -3.02
N ILE A 92 7.63 -2.61 -2.30
CA ILE A 92 7.40 -1.20 -2.62
C ILE A 92 8.44 -0.26 -1.97
N GLY A 93 9.37 -0.80 -1.18
CA GLY A 93 10.46 -0.04 -0.56
C GLY A 93 10.07 0.69 0.72
N LEU A 94 9.09 0.17 1.47
CA LEU A 94 8.60 0.72 2.73
C LEU A 94 8.64 -0.29 3.91
N PRO A 95 9.75 -1.00 4.15
CA PRO A 95 9.85 -2.01 5.20
C PRO A 95 9.64 -1.46 6.62
N GLN A 96 9.88 -0.16 6.84
CA GLN A 96 9.73 0.50 8.14
C GLN A 96 8.29 0.52 8.66
N TYR A 97 7.29 0.25 7.83
CA TYR A 97 5.87 0.23 8.24
C TYR A 97 5.35 -1.18 8.56
N LYS A 98 6.18 -2.22 8.43
CA LYS A 98 5.76 -3.61 8.61
C LYS A 98 5.11 -3.89 9.96
N GLU A 99 5.70 -3.39 11.03
CA GLU A 99 5.21 -3.62 12.39
C GLU A 99 3.80 -3.03 12.57
N TYR A 100 3.58 -1.78 12.16
CA TYR A 100 2.26 -1.15 12.21
C TYR A 100 1.19 -1.92 11.42
N PHE A 101 1.54 -2.42 10.23
CA PHE A 101 0.64 -3.24 9.40
C PHE A 101 0.36 -4.61 10.02
N ALA A 102 1.37 -5.25 10.61
CA ALA A 102 1.28 -6.56 11.25
C ALA A 102 0.47 -6.52 12.56
N GLU A 103 0.70 -5.50 13.38
CA GLU A 103 -0.06 -5.24 14.61
C GLU A 103 -1.53 -4.95 14.28
N SER A 104 -1.79 -4.16 13.24
CA SER A 104 -3.14 -3.82 12.77
C SER A 104 -3.81 -4.88 11.91
N LYS A 105 -3.16 -6.04 11.70
CA LYS A 105 -3.68 -7.19 10.92
C LYS A 105 -4.10 -6.81 9.49
N VAL A 106 -3.39 -5.88 8.86
CA VAL A 106 -3.66 -5.46 7.47
C VAL A 106 -3.44 -6.65 6.53
N ASP A 107 -4.46 -7.01 5.77
CA ASP A 107 -4.43 -8.03 4.72
C ASP A 107 -4.82 -7.40 3.37
N GLY A 108 -4.93 -8.20 2.30
CA GLY A 108 -5.30 -7.68 0.98
C GLY A 108 -6.68 -7.01 0.93
N ARG A 109 -7.63 -7.48 1.75
CA ARG A 109 -8.94 -6.83 1.94
C ARG A 109 -8.80 -5.42 2.47
N ILE A 110 -8.09 -5.25 3.57
CA ILE A 110 -7.84 -3.93 4.14
C ILE A 110 -7.05 -3.07 3.16
N LEU A 111 -6.01 -3.65 2.53
CA LEU A 111 -5.17 -2.96 1.56
C LEU A 111 -5.99 -2.37 0.40
N ASN A 112 -6.95 -3.14 -0.13
CA ASN A 112 -7.85 -2.66 -1.19
C ASN A 112 -8.83 -1.57 -0.72
N ASN A 113 -9.01 -1.40 0.58
CA ASN A 113 -9.98 -0.49 1.17
C ASN A 113 -9.35 0.59 2.07
N LEU A 114 -8.03 0.79 2.04
CA LEU A 114 -7.35 1.80 2.85
C LEU A 114 -7.87 3.21 2.54
N THR A 115 -8.18 3.97 3.60
CA THR A 115 -8.49 5.39 3.54
C THR A 115 -7.30 6.23 3.99
N LEU A 116 -7.40 7.55 3.81
CA LEU A 116 -6.38 8.48 4.31
C LEU A 116 -6.22 8.38 5.84
N GLU A 117 -7.32 8.17 6.56
CA GLU A 117 -7.32 8.02 8.01
C GLU A 117 -6.57 6.77 8.44
N ASP A 118 -6.76 5.65 7.74
CA ASP A 118 -6.02 4.41 8.01
C ASP A 118 -4.51 4.60 7.78
N ILE A 119 -4.13 5.28 6.69
CA ILE A 119 -2.72 5.58 6.37
C ILE A 119 -2.07 6.37 7.50
N ILE A 120 -2.76 7.38 8.02
CA ILE A 120 -2.25 8.18 9.15
C ILE A 120 -2.20 7.35 10.44
N TYR A 121 -3.21 6.52 10.70
CA TYR A 121 -3.23 5.61 11.85
C TYR A 121 -2.06 4.61 11.82
N LEU A 122 -1.67 4.15 10.62
CA LEU A 122 -0.50 3.30 10.38
C LEU A 122 0.84 4.07 10.43
N ASN A 123 0.82 5.30 10.97
CA ASN A 123 1.97 6.19 11.15
C ASN A 123 2.66 6.60 9.83
N ILE A 124 1.94 6.57 8.71
CA ILE A 124 2.43 7.02 7.41
C ILE A 124 2.04 8.49 7.23
N THR A 125 2.90 9.38 7.71
CA THR A 125 2.67 10.84 7.64
C THR A 125 3.37 11.50 6.46
N ASN A 126 4.30 10.81 5.79
CA ASN A 126 5.04 11.34 4.64
C ASN A 126 4.20 11.22 3.35
N GLU A 127 4.07 12.33 2.60
CA GLU A 127 3.28 12.36 1.35
C GLU A 127 3.84 11.43 0.28
N LEU A 128 5.17 11.36 0.11
CA LEU A 128 5.82 10.47 -0.83
C LEU A 128 5.48 9.00 -0.52
N HIS A 129 5.52 8.61 0.76
CA HIS A 129 5.20 7.24 1.16
C HIS A 129 3.71 6.92 0.95
N HIS A 130 2.82 7.87 1.22
CA HIS A 130 1.40 7.72 0.91
C HIS A 130 1.16 7.55 -0.59
N LEU A 131 1.80 8.36 -1.44
CA LEU A 131 1.71 8.21 -2.90
C LEU A 131 2.28 6.87 -3.37
N SER A 132 3.40 6.41 -2.80
CA SER A 132 3.98 5.10 -3.09
C SER A 132 2.97 3.97 -2.82
N ILE A 133 2.34 3.96 -1.65
CA ILE A 133 1.30 2.98 -1.28
C ILE A 133 0.11 3.09 -2.22
N LYS A 134 -0.39 4.31 -2.46
CA LYS A 134 -1.55 4.56 -3.33
C LYS A 134 -1.31 4.04 -4.75
N ARG A 135 -0.15 4.33 -5.36
CA ARG A 135 0.19 3.85 -6.71
C ARG A 135 0.42 2.35 -6.73
N SER A 136 1.03 1.79 -5.69
CA SER A 136 1.24 0.35 -5.61
C SER A 136 -0.07 -0.43 -5.45
N ILE A 137 -1.04 0.08 -4.69
CA ILE A 137 -2.41 -0.48 -4.62
C ILE A 137 -3.11 -0.35 -5.98
N GLN A 138 -2.91 0.76 -6.71
CA GLN A 138 -3.42 0.92 -8.07
C GLN A 138 -2.87 -0.18 -9.00
N VAL A 139 -1.59 -0.51 -8.90
CA VAL A 139 -0.97 -1.62 -9.65
C VAL A 139 -1.58 -2.98 -9.30
N LEU A 140 -1.80 -3.25 -8.01
CA LEU A 140 -2.49 -4.47 -7.58
C LEU A 140 -3.90 -4.56 -8.19
N ARG A 141 -4.68 -3.48 -8.13
CA ARG A 141 -6.02 -3.43 -8.73
C ARG A 141 -6.02 -3.66 -10.24
N LEU A 142 -5.04 -3.12 -10.96
CA LEU A 142 -4.90 -3.33 -12.41
C LEU A 142 -4.55 -4.79 -12.77
N ASN A 143 -4.12 -5.59 -11.79
CA ASN A 143 -3.76 -7.01 -11.96
C ASN A 143 -4.64 -7.91 -11.10
N ASP A 144 -5.85 -7.45 -10.77
CA ASP A 144 -6.83 -8.19 -9.98
C ASP A 144 -6.32 -8.72 -8.63
N PHE A 145 -5.30 -8.08 -8.05
CA PHE A 145 -4.59 -8.50 -6.83
C PHE A 145 -3.77 -9.79 -6.98
N ASN A 146 -3.32 -10.14 -8.18
CA ASN A 146 -2.42 -11.25 -8.41
C ASN A 146 -1.15 -11.15 -7.52
N PRO A 147 -0.89 -12.13 -6.63
CA PRO A 147 0.21 -12.07 -5.65
C PRO A 147 1.61 -12.07 -6.26
N THR A 148 1.73 -12.37 -7.56
CA THR A 148 2.99 -12.54 -8.28
C THR A 148 3.28 -11.44 -9.29
N CYS A 149 2.42 -10.43 -9.41
CA CYS A 149 2.56 -9.39 -10.43
C CYS A 149 3.83 -8.52 -10.27
N ILE A 150 4.36 -8.38 -9.04
CA ILE A 150 5.54 -7.54 -8.78
C ILE A 150 6.84 -8.24 -9.20
N LYS A 151 7.62 -7.54 -10.03
CA LYS A 151 8.91 -7.96 -10.55
C LYS A 151 10.04 -7.60 -9.60
N ARG A 152 10.68 -8.64 -9.05
CA ARG A 152 11.82 -8.52 -8.13
C ARG A 152 13.17 -8.61 -8.82
N ARG A 153 13.25 -9.33 -9.94
CA ARG A 153 14.49 -9.60 -10.66
C ARG A 153 14.40 -9.11 -12.11
N PRO A 154 15.53 -8.74 -12.73
CA PRO A 154 15.58 -8.55 -14.18
C PRO A 154 15.21 -9.86 -14.89
N ASN A 155 14.36 -9.78 -15.90
CA ASN A 155 14.12 -10.90 -16.82
C ASN A 155 14.78 -10.55 -18.17
N PRO A 156 15.67 -11.42 -18.71
CA PRO A 156 16.34 -11.17 -20.00
C PRO A 156 15.37 -10.93 -21.16
N ASN A 157 14.15 -11.44 -21.06
CA ASN A 157 13.11 -11.30 -22.08
C ASN A 157 12.26 -10.03 -21.90
N ASP A 158 12.44 -9.26 -20.82
CA ASP A 158 11.72 -8.01 -20.62
C ASP A 158 12.23 -6.97 -21.63
N LYS A 159 11.40 -6.67 -22.62
CA LYS A 159 11.54 -5.41 -23.35
C LYS A 159 11.28 -4.31 -22.32
N ASN A 160 12.22 -3.41 -22.08
CA ASN A 160 12.08 -2.27 -21.16
C ASN A 160 10.99 -1.31 -21.68
N ASN A 161 9.73 -1.71 -21.54
CA ASN A 161 8.55 -0.93 -21.87
C ASN A 161 7.89 -0.44 -20.57
N ILE A 162 7.10 0.63 -20.67
CA ILE A 162 6.46 1.28 -19.53
C ILE A 162 5.56 0.31 -18.73
N ASN A 163 4.91 -0.64 -19.40
CA ASN A 163 4.04 -1.61 -18.75
C ASN A 163 4.84 -2.55 -17.85
N GLU A 164 6.05 -2.93 -18.24
CA GLU A 164 6.93 -3.75 -17.38
C GLU A 164 7.49 -2.98 -16.20
N ILE A 165 7.84 -1.70 -16.41
CA ILE A 165 8.42 -0.85 -15.36
C ILE A 165 7.44 -0.62 -14.23
N MET A 166 6.14 -0.50 -14.53
CA MET A 166 5.08 -0.34 -13.53
C MET A 166 5.12 -1.42 -12.44
N TYR A 167 5.57 -2.63 -12.79
CA TYR A 167 5.64 -3.77 -11.89
C TYR A 167 6.97 -3.89 -11.13
N TRP A 168 7.91 -2.97 -11.33
CA TRP A 168 9.21 -3.07 -10.66
C TRP A 168 9.08 -2.86 -9.16
N SER A 169 9.58 -3.81 -8.39
CA SER A 169 9.87 -3.61 -6.96
C SER A 169 10.95 -2.53 -6.77
N ASN A 170 11.04 -1.98 -5.56
CA ASN A 170 12.14 -1.13 -5.10
C ASN A 170 13.50 -1.80 -5.36
N HIS A 171 13.61 -3.10 -5.10
CA HIS A 171 14.83 -3.85 -5.41
C HIS A 171 15.16 -3.85 -6.90
N ARG A 172 14.17 -4.04 -7.77
CA ARG A 172 14.39 -3.97 -9.22
C ARG A 172 14.83 -2.58 -9.70
N VAL A 173 14.33 -1.51 -9.07
CA VAL A 173 14.81 -0.13 -9.31
C VAL A 173 16.26 0.05 -8.85
N MET A 174 16.64 -0.51 -7.70
CA MET A 174 18.04 -0.53 -7.25
C MET A 174 18.95 -1.29 -8.23
N GLU A 175 18.51 -2.41 -8.80
CA GLU A 175 19.24 -3.13 -9.85
C GLU A 175 19.37 -2.29 -11.14
N TRP A 176 18.33 -1.54 -11.51
CA TRP A 176 18.43 -0.60 -12.62
C TRP A 176 19.49 0.47 -12.39
N LEU A 177 19.56 1.08 -11.20
CA LEU A 177 20.62 2.03 -10.85
C LEU A 177 22.02 1.42 -10.99
N ARG A 178 22.21 0.17 -10.58
CA ARG A 178 23.49 -0.53 -10.75
C ARG A 178 23.84 -0.73 -12.23
N SER A 179 22.85 -1.05 -13.07
CA SER A 179 23.05 -1.25 -14.51
C SER A 179 23.39 0.02 -15.29
N ILE A 180 23.18 1.20 -14.70
CA ILE A 180 23.50 2.50 -15.29
C ILE A 180 24.66 3.21 -14.56
N ASP A 181 25.54 2.44 -13.92
CA ASP A 181 26.74 2.94 -13.23
C ASP A 181 26.46 3.87 -12.03
N LEU A 182 25.30 3.71 -11.37
CA LEU A 182 24.91 4.45 -10.15
C LEU A 182 24.77 3.53 -8.92
N SER A 183 25.58 2.48 -8.86
CA SER A 183 25.52 1.47 -7.80
C SER A 183 25.73 2.03 -6.39
N GLU A 184 26.57 3.07 -6.24
CA GLU A 184 26.86 3.71 -4.95
C GLU A 184 25.63 4.43 -4.35
N TYR A 185 24.69 4.87 -5.19
CA TYR A 185 23.47 5.59 -4.76
C TYR A 185 22.28 4.65 -4.53
N ALA A 186 22.32 3.42 -5.06
CA ALA A 186 21.22 2.47 -4.94
C ALA A 186 20.76 2.20 -3.49
N PRO A 187 21.65 2.07 -2.48
CA PRO A 187 21.23 1.87 -1.08
C PRO A 187 20.33 2.99 -0.54
N ASN A 188 20.43 4.22 -1.06
CA ASN A 188 19.61 5.36 -0.62
C ASN A 188 18.11 5.19 -0.98
N LEU A 189 17.76 4.23 -1.83
CA LEU A 189 16.36 3.90 -2.12
C LEU A 189 15.69 3.03 -1.04
N ARG A 190 16.44 2.46 -0.09
CA ARG A 190 15.85 1.67 0.99
C ARG A 190 14.99 2.55 1.89
N GLY A 191 13.74 2.15 2.10
CA GLY A 191 12.79 2.90 2.93
C GLY A 191 12.23 4.17 2.27
N SER A 192 12.58 4.47 1.01
CA SER A 192 12.13 5.66 0.28
C SER A 192 10.73 5.54 -0.32
N GLY A 193 10.20 4.32 -0.45
CA GLY A 193 8.99 4.04 -1.20
C GLY A 193 9.12 4.13 -2.73
N VAL A 194 10.32 4.30 -3.28
CA VAL A 194 10.51 4.33 -4.74
C VAL A 194 10.35 2.93 -5.32
N CYS A 195 9.31 2.74 -6.13
CA CYS A 195 9.05 1.54 -6.91
C CYS A 195 8.55 1.93 -8.31
N GLY A 196 8.42 0.94 -9.19
CA GLY A 196 7.91 1.10 -10.55
C GLY A 196 6.56 1.78 -10.63
N ALA A 197 5.64 1.41 -9.73
CA ALA A 197 4.31 2.01 -9.63
C ALA A 197 4.38 3.53 -9.40
N LEU A 198 5.26 3.97 -8.48
CA LEU A 198 5.47 5.40 -8.21
C LEU A 198 6.08 6.11 -9.43
N ILE A 199 7.12 5.51 -10.04
CA ILE A 199 7.81 6.08 -11.21
C ILE A 199 6.83 6.30 -12.37
N VAL A 200 5.96 5.33 -12.64
CA VAL A 200 5.07 5.35 -13.81
C VAL A 200 3.78 6.13 -13.57
N LEU A 201 3.12 5.93 -12.42
CA LEU A 201 1.75 6.40 -12.20
C LEU A 201 1.67 7.75 -11.48
N GLU A 202 2.75 8.21 -10.82
CA GLU A 202 2.78 9.52 -10.18
C GLU A 202 3.44 10.56 -11.10
N LEU A 203 2.63 11.47 -11.65
CA LEU A 203 3.12 12.51 -12.56
C LEU A 203 4.02 13.53 -11.84
N ARG A 204 3.83 13.72 -10.53
CA ARG A 204 4.69 14.58 -9.70
C ARG A 204 6.08 14.00 -9.48
N PHE A 205 6.26 12.69 -9.62
CA PHE A 205 7.56 12.03 -9.44
C PHE A 205 8.41 12.19 -10.71
N ASN A 206 9.49 12.94 -10.63
CA ASN A 206 10.39 13.21 -11.76
C ASN A 206 11.86 12.93 -11.39
N VAL A 207 12.78 13.14 -12.34
CA VAL A 207 14.20 12.89 -12.12
C VAL A 207 14.80 13.79 -11.04
N SER A 208 14.27 15.01 -10.85
CA SER A 208 14.70 15.91 -9.79
C SER A 208 14.38 15.32 -8.41
N THR A 209 13.16 14.80 -8.23
CA THR A 209 12.77 14.06 -7.00
C THR A 209 13.64 12.83 -6.79
N LEU A 210 13.87 12.02 -7.84
CA LEU A 210 14.73 10.84 -7.74
C LEU A 210 16.16 11.21 -7.32
N ALA A 211 16.73 12.28 -7.89
CA ALA A 211 18.07 12.75 -7.54
C ALA A 211 18.16 13.22 -6.08
N GLU A 212 17.09 13.83 -5.55
CA GLU A 212 16.99 14.22 -4.14
C GLU A 212 16.97 12.98 -3.22
N ILE A 213 16.16 11.98 -3.55
CA ILE A 213 16.10 10.70 -2.80
C ILE A 213 17.46 10.00 -2.81
N LEU A 214 18.13 9.99 -3.96
CA LEU A 214 19.47 9.43 -4.11
C LEU A 214 20.55 10.26 -3.41
N SER A 215 20.20 11.41 -2.83
CA SER A 215 21.13 12.32 -2.16
C SER A 215 22.25 12.80 -3.09
N ILE A 216 21.95 12.98 -4.38
CA ILE A 216 22.91 13.51 -5.36
C ILE A 216 22.88 15.05 -5.28
N PRO A 217 23.98 15.74 -4.91
CA PRO A 217 23.97 17.20 -4.78
C PRO A 217 23.75 17.92 -6.12
N MET A 218 23.22 19.15 -6.09
CA MET A 218 23.06 19.99 -7.29
C MET A 218 24.40 20.32 -7.97
N SER A 219 25.50 20.33 -7.21
CA SER A 219 26.86 20.56 -7.71
C SER A 219 27.41 19.42 -8.57
N LYS A 220 26.90 18.18 -8.44
CA LYS A 220 27.30 17.04 -9.27
C LYS A 220 26.58 17.06 -10.62
N THR A 221 26.83 18.09 -11.43
CA THR A 221 26.11 18.37 -12.68
C THR A 221 26.23 17.24 -13.72
N LEU A 222 27.42 16.65 -13.89
CA LEU A 222 27.63 15.52 -14.80
C LEU A 222 26.81 14.29 -14.41
N LEU A 223 26.79 13.99 -13.10
CA LEU A 223 26.04 12.86 -12.56
C LEU A 223 24.53 13.06 -12.71
N ARG A 224 24.04 14.27 -12.46
CA ARG A 224 22.64 14.64 -12.66
C ARG A 224 22.25 14.56 -14.13
N ARG A 225 23.11 15.02 -15.05
CA ARG A 225 22.89 14.89 -16.49
C ARG A 225 22.80 13.42 -16.91
N HIS A 226 23.69 12.58 -16.40
CA HIS A 226 23.65 11.13 -16.63
C HIS A 226 22.36 10.50 -16.13
N LEU A 227 21.97 10.77 -14.88
CA LEU A 227 20.71 10.28 -14.32
C LEU A 227 19.49 10.75 -15.14
N THR A 228 19.47 12.02 -15.58
CA THR A 228 18.41 12.55 -16.45
C THR A 228 18.29 11.78 -17.76
N MET A 229 19.41 11.57 -18.45
CA MET A 229 19.43 10.80 -19.71
C MET A 229 18.90 9.36 -19.48
N ARG A 230 19.43 8.67 -18.47
CA ARG A 230 19.05 7.29 -18.16
C ARG A 230 17.60 7.16 -17.69
N PHE A 231 17.10 8.12 -16.93
CA PHE A 231 15.70 8.15 -16.50
C PHE A 231 14.77 8.36 -17.70
N GLN A 232 15.11 9.26 -18.63
CA GLN A 232 14.36 9.47 -19.87
C GLN A 232 14.34 8.22 -20.76
N GLU A 233 15.49 7.56 -20.91
CA GLU A 233 15.59 6.27 -21.61
C GLU A 233 14.69 5.20 -20.96
N LEU A 234 14.65 5.16 -19.62
CA LEU A 234 13.82 4.22 -18.88
C LEU A 234 12.33 4.45 -19.12
N ILE A 235 11.84 5.67 -18.93
CA ILE A 235 10.39 5.95 -18.94
C ILE A 235 9.82 6.23 -20.33
N GLY A 236 10.68 6.49 -21.31
CA GLY A 236 10.29 6.82 -22.68
C GLY A 236 9.69 8.23 -22.84
N ASN A 237 9.62 8.66 -24.11
CA ASN A 237 9.21 10.03 -24.46
C ASN A 237 7.77 10.35 -24.04
N ASP A 238 6.84 9.42 -24.18
CA ASP A 238 5.42 9.67 -23.89
C ASP A 238 5.18 10.00 -22.42
N LEU A 239 5.74 9.20 -21.51
CA LEU A 239 5.60 9.44 -20.08
C LEU A 239 6.41 10.66 -19.64
N GLN A 240 7.58 10.90 -20.22
CA GLN A 240 8.36 12.12 -19.97
C GLN A 240 7.55 13.37 -20.36
N ASN A 241 6.90 13.37 -21.52
CA ASN A 241 6.07 14.47 -21.99
C ASN A 241 4.89 14.73 -21.06
N ARG A 242 4.21 13.68 -20.59
CA ARG A 242 3.11 13.80 -19.62
C ARG A 242 3.57 14.41 -18.29
N LYS A 243 4.73 13.99 -17.77
CA LYS A 243 5.33 14.56 -16.54
C LYS A 243 5.69 16.04 -16.74
N ASN A 244 6.29 16.40 -17.88
CA ASN A 244 6.63 17.78 -18.22
C ASN A 244 5.38 18.67 -18.36
N GLN A 245 4.31 18.15 -18.96
CA GLN A 245 3.04 18.87 -19.08
C GLN A 245 2.40 19.13 -17.71
N TYR A 246 2.43 18.13 -16.82
CA TYR A 246 1.95 18.30 -15.46
C TYR A 246 2.78 19.35 -14.70
N GLU A 247 4.10 19.32 -14.83
CA GLU A 247 5.01 20.28 -14.18
C GLU A 247 4.75 21.73 -14.62
N LYS A 248 4.40 21.93 -15.89
CA LYS A 248 4.04 23.24 -16.46
C LYS A 248 2.60 23.68 -16.15
N SER A 249 1.78 22.82 -15.57
CA SER A 249 0.37 23.13 -15.30
C SER A 249 0.23 24.13 -14.14
N PRO A 250 -0.77 25.03 -14.15
CA PRO A 250 -0.97 26.02 -13.09
C PRO A 250 -1.31 25.40 -11.73
N ASN A 251 -1.78 24.15 -11.71
CA ASN A 251 -2.08 23.38 -10.50
C ASN A 251 -0.92 22.49 -10.05
N CYS A 252 0.28 22.66 -10.62
CA CYS A 252 1.44 21.86 -10.27
C CYS A 252 1.76 22.01 -8.78
N GLN A 253 1.84 20.89 -8.08
CA GLN A 253 2.33 20.81 -6.72
C GLN A 253 3.59 19.94 -6.72
N PRO A 254 4.78 20.50 -6.43
CA PRO A 254 6.00 19.70 -6.43
C PRO A 254 5.91 18.62 -5.35
N LEU A 255 6.52 17.47 -5.62
CA LEU A 255 6.68 16.42 -4.62
C LEU A 255 8.02 16.63 -3.93
N THR A 256 7.99 16.82 -2.60
CA THR A 256 9.19 17.01 -1.79
C THR A 256 9.27 15.93 -0.71
N LEU A 257 10.48 15.60 -0.27
CA LEU A 257 10.73 14.46 0.62
C LEU A 257 10.17 14.63 2.03
N HIS A 258 9.94 15.86 2.46
CA HIS A 258 9.54 16.18 3.83
C HIS A 258 8.08 16.63 3.93
N THR A 259 7.34 16.66 2.82
CA THR A 259 5.92 17.05 2.87
C THR A 259 5.13 16.04 3.69
N LYS A 260 4.40 16.55 4.67
CA LYS A 260 3.46 15.75 5.48
C LYS A 260 2.09 15.72 4.83
N VAL A 261 1.43 14.57 4.92
CA VAL A 261 0.02 14.40 4.57
C VAL A 261 -0.82 15.33 5.43
N LYS A 262 -1.63 16.19 4.80
CA LYS A 262 -2.55 17.10 5.49
C LYS A 262 -3.91 16.42 5.65
N PHE A 263 -4.48 16.51 6.85
CA PHE A 263 -5.90 16.22 7.05
C PHE A 263 -6.72 17.28 6.30
N PRO A 264 -7.77 16.90 5.55
CA PRO A 264 -8.86 17.82 5.29
C PRO A 264 -9.45 18.19 6.65
N ARG A 265 -9.24 19.42 7.11
CA ARG A 265 -9.96 19.92 8.29
C ARG A 265 -11.44 20.01 7.90
N GLY A 266 -12.30 19.15 8.45
CA GLY A 266 -13.76 19.33 8.33
C GLY A 266 -14.68 18.11 8.23
N LEU A 267 -14.23 16.87 8.35
CA LEU A 267 -15.13 15.69 8.25
C LEU A 267 -15.60 15.09 9.59
N PHE A 268 -15.23 15.72 10.71
CA PHE A 268 -15.88 15.49 12.00
C PHE A 268 -16.66 16.73 12.40
N ALA A 269 -17.80 16.93 11.73
CA ALA A 269 -18.90 17.71 12.26
C ALA A 269 -20.10 16.77 12.37
N HIS A 270 -20.33 16.32 13.61
CA HIS A 270 -21.47 15.54 14.14
C HIS A 270 -21.51 14.04 13.86
#